data_AF-A0A7S3MP89-F1
#
_entry.id   AF-A0A7S3MP89-F1
#
_cell.length_a   1.000
_cell.length_b   1.000
_cell.length_c   1.000
_cell.angle_alpha   90.00
_cell.angle_beta   90.00
_cell.angle_gamma   90.00
#
_symmetry.space_group_name_H-M   'P 1'
#
loop_
_entity.id
_entity.type
_entity.pdbx_description
1 polymer ?
#
loop_
_entity_poly.entity_id
_entity_poly.type
_entity_poly.pdbx_seq_one_letter_code
_entity_poly.pdbx_strand_id
1 'polypeptide(L)'
;LRDQLHQMIVRDSEFPQNPMKAMQRGFEQAEASFLEFAHSESNSDQGSVQRSGSCAIVVLIVGDVAYVANVGDSRAFMSTDEGKKIVQLSVDHKPECKDEQERIESNGGKVYQNQSYIPDP
;
A
#
# COMPACT_ATOMS: atom_id res chain seq x y z
N LEU A 1 -2.67 -10.63 1.64
CA LEU A 1 -3.30 -9.34 1.27
C LEU A 1 -4.65 -9.51 0.56
N ARG A 2 -4.70 -9.97 -0.71
CA ARG A 2 -5.93 -10.09 -1.52
C ARG A 2 -7.13 -10.69 -0.77
N ASP A 3 -6.92 -11.85 -0.14
CA ASP A 3 -8.02 -12.64 0.42
C ASP A 3 -8.39 -12.24 1.86
N GLN A 4 -7.55 -11.47 2.55
CA GLN A 4 -7.67 -11.23 4.00
C GLN A 4 -7.86 -9.76 4.36
N LEU A 5 -7.26 -8.82 3.61
CA LEU A 5 -7.26 -7.40 3.99
C LEU A 5 -8.68 -6.83 4.12
N HIS A 6 -9.56 -7.16 3.17
CA HIS A 6 -10.95 -6.71 3.24
C HIS A 6 -11.69 -7.25 4.49
N GLN A 7 -11.41 -8.48 4.93
CA GLN A 7 -11.98 -9.05 6.16
C GLN A 7 -11.45 -8.33 7.40
N MET A 8 -10.15 -8.03 7.43
CA MET A 8 -9.52 -7.29 8.54
C MET A 8 -10.16 -5.90 8.71
N ILE A 9 -10.41 -5.21 7.59
CA ILE A 9 -11.03 -3.87 7.60
C ILE A 9 -12.49 -3.93 8.08
N VAL A 10 -13.33 -4.81 7.50
CA VAL A 10 -14.77 -4.84 7.83
C VAL A 10 -15.09 -5.43 9.20
N ARG A 11 -14.14 -6.17 9.80
CA ARG A 11 -14.26 -6.71 11.17
C ARG A 11 -13.71 -5.76 12.23
N ASP A 12 -13.04 -4.68 11.86
CA ASP A 12 -12.57 -3.68 12.83
C ASP A 12 -13.77 -3.00 13.51
N SER A 13 -13.64 -2.77 14.82
CA SER A 13 -14.66 -2.09 15.63
C SER A 13 -15.03 -0.68 15.16
N GLU A 14 -14.15 -0.03 14.40
CA GLU A 14 -14.37 1.31 13.85
C GLU A 14 -15.18 1.26 12.55
N PHE A 15 -15.34 0.09 11.91
CA PHE A 15 -16.16 -0.03 10.70
C PHE A 15 -17.65 -0.20 11.03
N PRO A 16 -18.58 0.53 10.38
CA PRO A 16 -18.36 1.53 9.33
C PRO A 16 -18.26 2.98 9.84
N GLN A 17 -18.32 3.25 11.15
CA GLN A 17 -18.40 4.62 11.71
C GLN A 17 -17.16 5.48 11.41
N ASN A 18 -15.99 4.87 11.27
CA ASN A 18 -14.73 5.52 10.93
C ASN A 18 -13.93 4.64 9.95
N PRO A 19 -14.29 4.65 8.66
CA PRO A 19 -13.69 3.79 7.64
C PRO A 19 -12.19 4.03 7.47
N MET A 20 -11.71 5.27 7.61
CA MET A 20 -10.28 5.58 7.52
C MET A 20 -9.46 4.84 8.58
N LYS A 21 -9.93 4.85 9.83
CA LYS A 21 -9.24 4.16 10.93
C LYS A 21 -9.33 2.64 10.83
N ALA A 22 -10.47 2.13 10.39
CA ALA A 22 -10.63 0.69 10.09
C ALA A 22 -9.68 0.24 8.96
N MET A 23 -9.54 1.05 7.90
CA MET A 23 -8.57 0.80 6.83
C MET A 23 -7.15 0.79 7.37
N GLN A 24 -6.73 1.82 8.12
CA GLN A 24 -5.40 1.89 8.70
C GLN A 24 -5.07 0.65 9.54
N ARG A 25 -5.96 0.28 10.48
CA ARG A 25 -5.79 -0.91 11.33
C ARG A 25 -5.79 -2.22 10.53
N GLY A 26 -6.58 -2.29 9.47
CA GLY A 26 -6.57 -3.46 8.57
C GLY A 26 -5.21 -3.65 7.88
N PHE A 27 -4.56 -2.56 7.46
CA PHE A 27 -3.21 -2.62 6.89
C PHE A 27 -2.17 -2.99 7.95
N GLU A 28 -2.23 -2.39 9.16
CA GLU A 28 -1.35 -2.73 10.28
C GLU A 28 -1.46 -4.22 10.66
N GLN A 29 -2.69 -4.76 10.72
CA GLN A 29 -2.93 -6.17 11.02
C GLN A 29 -2.44 -7.10 9.90
N ALA A 30 -2.60 -6.70 8.63
CA ALA A 30 -2.10 -7.47 7.50
C ALA A 30 -0.58 -7.58 7.51
N GLU A 31 0.12 -6.48 7.83
CA GLU A 31 1.58 -6.44 7.94
C GLU A 31 2.06 -7.30 9.11
N ALA A 32 1.47 -7.14 10.30
CA ALA A 32 1.82 -7.96 11.47
C ALA A 32 1.66 -9.46 11.19
N SER A 33 0.55 -9.86 10.56
CA SER A 33 0.29 -11.26 10.18
C SER A 33 1.34 -11.79 9.18
N PHE A 34 1.79 -10.96 8.24
CA PHE A 34 2.81 -11.35 7.28
C PHE A 34 4.20 -11.47 7.92
N LEU A 35 4.56 -10.56 8.82
CA LEU A 35 5.83 -10.62 9.55
C LEU A 35 5.92 -11.89 10.40
N GLU A 36 4.86 -12.25 11.12
CA GLU A 36 4.79 -13.51 11.88
C GLU A 36 5.01 -14.73 10.98
N PHE A 37 4.33 -14.77 9.83
CA PHE A 37 4.50 -15.84 8.83
C PHE A 37 5.93 -15.89 8.26
N ALA A 38 6.52 -14.74 7.92
CA ALA A 38 7.88 -14.66 7.39
C ALA A 38 8.93 -15.12 8.42
N HIS A 39 8.71 -14.83 9.70
CA HIS A 39 9.55 -15.29 10.80
C HIS A 39 9.41 -16.79 11.07
N SER A 40 8.20 -17.36 10.94
CA SER A 40 8.03 -18.81 11.15
C SER A 40 8.69 -19.64 10.04
N GLU A 41 8.63 -19.19 8.79
CA GLU A 41 9.20 -19.91 7.64
C GLU A 41 10.73 -19.89 7.60
N SER A 42 11.36 -18.85 8.17
CA SER A 42 12.82 -18.68 8.16
C SER A 42 13.57 -19.61 9.12
N ASN A 43 12.87 -20.32 10.02
CA ASN A 43 13.45 -21.32 10.93
C ASN A 43 13.45 -22.74 10.35
N SER A 44 12.98 -22.94 9.11
CA SER A 44 13.11 -24.23 8.43
C SER A 44 14.54 -24.38 7.88
N ASP A 45 15.14 -25.57 8.01
CA ASP A 45 16.51 -25.93 7.59
C ASP A 45 16.82 -25.70 6.08
N GLN A 46 15.92 -25.06 5.34
CA GLN A 46 16.03 -24.76 3.90
C GLN A 46 16.58 -23.36 3.59
N GLY A 47 16.87 -22.52 4.58
CA GLY A 47 17.67 -21.29 4.39
C GLY A 47 17.04 -20.19 3.52
N SER A 48 15.78 -20.31 3.09
CA SER A 48 15.09 -19.26 2.34
C SER A 48 14.35 -18.31 3.29
N VAL A 49 14.97 -17.15 3.56
CA VAL A 49 14.29 -16.02 4.21
C VAL A 49 13.20 -15.50 3.27
N GLN A 50 11.95 -15.45 3.74
CA GLN A 50 10.86 -14.81 3.01
C GLN A 50 11.12 -13.30 2.89
N ARG A 51 11.24 -12.81 1.65
CA ARG A 51 11.55 -11.39 1.33
C ARG A 51 10.56 -10.78 0.33
N SER A 52 9.49 -11.49 0.01
CA SER A 52 8.45 -10.93 -0.86
C SER A 52 7.72 -9.79 -0.16
N GLY A 53 7.17 -8.90 -0.98
CA GLY A 53 6.31 -7.80 -0.56
C GLY A 53 5.27 -7.55 -1.65
N SER A 54 4.34 -6.64 -1.39
CA SER A 54 3.27 -6.30 -2.33
C SER A 54 2.85 -4.85 -2.18
N CYS A 55 2.50 -4.21 -3.29
CA CYS A 55 1.78 -2.93 -3.27
C CYS A 55 0.29 -3.19 -2.99
N ALA A 56 -0.41 -2.19 -2.48
CA ALA A 56 -1.83 -2.28 -2.20
C ALA A 56 -2.54 -0.95 -2.48
N ILE A 57 -3.56 -1.00 -3.32
CA ILE A 57 -4.50 0.08 -3.55
C ILE A 57 -5.90 -0.44 -3.21
N VAL A 58 -6.61 0.26 -2.33
CA VAL A 58 -7.96 -0.13 -1.87
C VAL A 58 -8.90 1.05 -2.02
N VAL A 59 -10.03 0.82 -2.69
CA VAL A 59 -11.16 1.75 -2.74
C VAL A 59 -12.30 1.12 -1.95
N LEU A 60 -12.64 1.73 -0.81
CA LEU A 60 -13.75 1.33 0.05
C LEU A 60 -14.89 2.33 -0.10
N ILE A 61 -16.07 1.87 -0.48
CA ILE A 61 -17.24 2.72 -0.63
C ILE A 61 -18.19 2.46 0.54
N VAL A 62 -18.48 3.51 1.31
CA VAL A 62 -19.45 3.47 2.41
C VAL A 62 -20.50 4.54 2.17
N GLY A 63 -21.73 4.12 1.85
CA GLY A 63 -22.77 5.02 1.38
C GLY A 63 -22.38 5.64 0.04
N ASP A 64 -22.26 6.97 0.02
CA ASP A 64 -21.89 7.80 -1.14
C ASP A 64 -20.43 8.31 -1.09
N VAL A 65 -19.65 7.89 -0.10
CA VAL A 65 -18.24 8.31 0.08
C VAL A 65 -17.29 7.18 -0.31
N ALA A 66 -16.31 7.51 -1.16
CA ALA A 66 -15.20 6.63 -1.52
C ALA A 66 -13.94 6.98 -0.71
N TYR A 67 -13.46 6.01 0.05
CA TYR A 67 -12.21 6.08 0.82
C TYR A 67 -11.11 5.33 0.07
N VAL A 68 -9.95 5.95 -0.08
CA VAL A 68 -8.84 5.40 -0.88
C VAL A 68 -7.61 5.29 -0.01
N ALA A 69 -7.01 4.11 0.03
CA ALA A 69 -5.72 3.86 0.69
C ALA A 69 -4.73 3.29 -0.32
N ASN A 70 -3.53 3.86 -0.37
CA ASN A 70 -2.44 3.41 -1.22
C ASN A 70 -1.18 3.12 -0.39
N VAL A 71 -0.53 2.00 -0.69
CA VAL A 71 0.81 1.66 -0.22
C VAL A 71 1.59 1.11 -1.41
N GLY A 72 2.65 1.82 -1.81
CA GLY A 72 3.50 1.48 -2.95
C GLY A 72 3.14 2.30 -4.18
N ASP A 73 3.37 1.72 -5.37
CA ASP A 73 3.28 2.42 -6.65
C ASP A 73 2.13 1.94 -7.55
N SER A 74 1.16 1.25 -6.96
CA SER A 74 -0.15 1.11 -7.57
C SER A 74 -0.87 2.46 -7.61
N ARG A 75 -1.82 2.61 -8.54
CA ARG A 75 -2.49 3.89 -8.75
C ARG A 75 -3.98 3.73 -9.03
N ALA A 76 -4.79 4.59 -8.40
CA ALA A 76 -6.22 4.70 -8.64
C ALA A 76 -6.58 6.02 -9.34
N PHE A 77 -7.48 5.91 -10.31
CA PHE A 77 -8.12 7.05 -10.97
C PHE A 77 -9.64 6.84 -10.98
N MET A 78 -10.38 7.94 -10.98
CA MET A 78 -11.83 7.95 -11.16
C MET A 78 -12.18 8.73 -12.41
N SER A 79 -12.98 8.11 -13.28
CA SER A 79 -13.63 8.81 -14.37
C SER A 79 -14.89 9.51 -13.86
N THR A 80 -15.05 10.80 -14.17
CA THR A 80 -16.19 11.62 -13.79
C THR A 80 -16.73 12.37 -15.01
N ASP A 81 -17.90 13.02 -14.87
CA ASP A 81 -18.51 13.81 -15.94
C ASP A 81 -18.67 13.01 -17.25
N GLU A 82 -19.27 11.81 -17.14
CA GLU A 82 -19.53 10.91 -18.27
C GLU A 82 -18.27 10.58 -19.11
N GLY A 83 -17.11 10.46 -18.47
CA GLY A 83 -15.85 10.15 -19.16
C GLY A 83 -15.01 11.37 -19.55
N LYS A 84 -15.54 12.60 -19.39
CA LYS A 84 -14.85 13.83 -19.82
C LYS A 84 -13.71 14.22 -18.87
N LYS A 85 -13.73 13.75 -17.63
CA LYS A 85 -12.72 14.09 -16.61
C LYS A 85 -12.15 12.83 -15.97
N ILE A 86 -10.85 12.83 -15.75
CA ILE A 86 -10.14 11.80 -14.99
C ILE A 86 -9.54 12.48 -13.76
N VAL A 87 -9.87 11.98 -12.58
CA VAL A 87 -9.39 12.47 -11.29
C VAL A 87 -8.47 11.42 -10.69
N GLN A 88 -7.25 11.81 -10.33
CA GLN A 88 -6.31 10.94 -9.61
C GLN A 88 -6.76 10.80 -8.15
N LEU A 89 -6.85 9.57 -7.67
CA LEU A 89 -7.33 9.25 -6.32
C LEU A 89 -6.23 8.87 -5.34
N SER A 90 -5.03 8.55 -5.82
CA SER A 90 -3.90 8.13 -5.00
C SER A 90 -2.60 8.78 -5.46
N VAL A 91 -1.63 8.90 -4.55
CA VAL A 91 -0.27 9.34 -4.86
C VAL A 91 0.65 8.13 -4.72
N ASP A 92 1.48 7.88 -5.72
CA ASP A 92 2.46 6.79 -5.70
C ASP A 92 3.53 7.08 -4.63
N HIS A 93 3.91 6.04 -3.88
CA HIS A 93 5.07 6.10 -3.00
C HIS A 93 6.32 5.71 -3.79
N LYS A 94 7.04 6.72 -4.28
CA LYS A 94 8.30 6.53 -5.01
C LYS A 94 9.48 7.04 -4.16
N PRO A 95 10.65 6.37 -4.17
CA PRO A 95 11.81 6.82 -3.39
C PRO A 95 12.30 8.24 -3.72
N GLU A 96 12.05 8.73 -4.93
CA GLU A 96 12.36 10.09 -5.38
C GLU A 96 11.37 11.16 -4.89
N CYS A 97 10.22 10.78 -4.32
CA CYS A 97 9.32 11.72 -3.70
C CYS A 97 9.97 12.28 -2.44
N LYS A 98 9.99 13.61 -2.29
CA LYS A 98 10.70 14.31 -1.21
C LYS A 98 10.38 13.72 0.18
N ASP A 99 9.11 13.54 0.49
CA ASP A 99 8.67 13.04 1.81
C ASP A 99 9.15 11.59 2.06
N GLU A 100 9.13 10.74 1.02
CA GLU A 100 9.60 9.36 1.10
C GLU A 100 11.13 9.29 1.18
N GLN A 101 11.83 10.15 0.43
CA GLN A 101 13.28 10.28 0.48
C GLN A 101 13.73 10.70 1.89
N GLU A 102 13.12 11.74 2.45
CA GLU A 102 13.40 12.22 3.81
C GLU A 102 13.12 11.12 4.85
N ARG A 103 12.02 10.36 4.71
CA ARG A 103 11.72 9.21 5.59
C ARG A 103 12.80 8.12 5.48
N ILE A 104 13.26 7.79 4.28
CA ILE A 104 14.29 6.78 4.05
C ILE A 104 15.62 7.21 4.69
N GLU A 105 16.07 8.44 4.41
CA GLU A 105 17.36 8.97 4.88
C GLU A 105 17.39 9.17 6.40
N SER A 106 16.30 9.67 6.99
CA SER A 106 16.18 9.82 8.45
C SER A 106 16.23 8.50 9.21
N ASN A 107 15.90 7.38 8.55
CA ASN A 107 16.00 6.02 9.08
C ASN A 107 17.30 5.30 8.67
N GLY A 108 18.31 6.03 8.19
CA GLY A 108 19.64 5.51 7.85
C GLY A 108 19.73 4.81 6.49
N GLY A 109 18.66 4.85 5.68
CA GLY A 109 18.66 4.37 4.31
C GLY A 109 19.29 5.36 3.33
N LYS A 110 19.41 4.94 2.06
CA LYS A 110 19.87 5.79 0.95
C LYS A 110 19.07 5.47 -0.30
N VAL A 111 18.74 6.50 -1.07
CA VAL A 111 18.09 6.36 -2.38
C VAL A 111 19.16 6.33 -3.47
N TYR A 112 19.16 5.28 -4.28
CA TYR A 112 20.02 5.13 -5.45
C TYR A 112 19.16 5.12 -6.70
N GLN A 113 19.47 5.97 -7.69
CA GLN A 113 18.90 5.87 -9.02
C GLN A 113 19.85 5.08 -9.93
N ASN A 114 19.42 3.91 -10.41
CA ASN A 114 19.95 3.42 -11.67
C ASN A 114 19.25 4.23 -12.76
N GLN A 115 19.99 5.08 -13.47
CA GLN A 115 19.49 5.70 -14.70
C GLN A 115 19.17 4.59 -15.70
N SER A 116 17.90 4.18 -15.76
CA SER A 116 17.37 3.54 -16.96
C SER A 116 17.34 4.63 -18.03
N TYR A 117 18.43 4.74 -18.78
CA TYR A 117 18.50 5.55 -19.99
C TYR A 117 17.37 5.09 -20.92
N ILE A 118 16.33 5.91 -21.04
CA ILE A 118 15.33 5.79 -22.10
C ILE A 118 15.79 6.79 -23.16
N PRO A 119 16.36 6.35 -24.29
CA PRO A 119 16.67 7.27 -25.38
C PRO A 119 15.36 7.93 -25.85
N ASP A 120 15.44 9.21 -26.17
CA ASP A 120 14.35 9.95 -26.83
C ASP A 120 13.89 9.23 -28.12
N PRO A 121 12.60 9.35 -28.49
CA PRO A 121 11.97 8.60 -29.58
C PRO A 121 12.60 8.81 -30.96
#